data_AF-A0A6G8PT79-F1
#
_entry.id   AF-A0A6G8PT79-F1
#
_cell.length_a   1.000
_cell.length_b   1.000
_cell.length_c   1.000
_cell.angle_alpha   90.00
_cell.angle_beta   90.00
_cell.angle_gamma   90.00
#
_symmetry.space_group_name_H-M   'P 1'
#
loop_
_entity.id
_entity.type
_entity.pdbx_description
1 polymer ?
#
loop_
_entity_poly.entity_id
_entity_poly.type
_entity_poly.pdbx_seq_one_letter_code
_entity_poly.pdbx_strand_id
1 'polypeptide(L)'
;MSKGSVARRACRGLALWRRLGAEIRTTPAGGLSVPSCSRPGRSYRVSLAGEGRCGCADWRRRKEPCKHVYAALVWAAKRRVALRIAESERVAA
;
A
#
# COMPACT_ATOMS: atom_id res chain seq x y z
N MET A 1 -12.35 -15.95 10.62
CA MET A 1 -11.04 -15.54 10.06
C MET A 1 -9.94 -16.01 11.00
N SER A 2 -8.96 -16.80 10.55
CA SER A 2 -7.83 -17.19 11.41
C SER A 2 -6.72 -16.14 11.36
N LYS A 3 -6.13 -15.81 12.51
CA LYS A 3 -5.02 -14.83 12.62
C LYS A 3 -3.87 -15.13 11.64
N GLY A 4 -3.65 -16.41 11.30
CA GLY A 4 -2.62 -16.83 10.35
C GLY A 4 -2.83 -16.35 8.90
N SER A 5 -4.08 -16.11 8.45
CA SER A 5 -4.34 -15.63 7.09
C SER A 5 -3.99 -14.15 6.92
N VAL A 6 -4.27 -13.34 7.96
CA VAL A 6 -3.96 -11.90 8.00
C VAL A 6 -2.45 -11.67 8.01
N ALA A 7 -1.72 -12.35 8.92
CA ALA A 7 -0.28 -12.23 9.02
C ALA A 7 0.41 -12.54 7.68
N ARG A 8 -0.02 -13.61 7.00
CA ARG A 8 0.52 -13.97 5.68
C ARG A 8 0.30 -12.87 4.64
N ARG A 9 -0.88 -12.24 4.59
CA ARG A 9 -1.15 -11.15 3.63
C ARG A 9 -0.35 -9.89 3.95
N ALA A 10 -0.19 -9.58 5.24
CA ALA A 10 0.66 -8.48 5.69
C ALA A 10 2.12 -8.70 5.29
N CYS A 11 2.70 -9.88 5.55
CA CYS A 11 4.06 -10.22 5.14
C CYS A 11 4.24 -10.11 3.61
N ARG A 12 3.27 -10.59 2.82
CA ARG A 12 3.31 -10.43 1.36
C ARG A 12 3.21 -8.97 0.92
N GLY A 13 2.45 -8.15 1.65
CA GLY A 13 2.37 -6.71 1.40
C GLY A 13 3.69 -6.00 1.70
N LEU A 14 4.33 -6.33 2.82
CA LEU A 14 5.67 -5.82 3.15
C LEU A 14 6.70 -6.23 2.09
N ALA A 15 6.67 -7.49 1.65
CA ALA A 15 7.56 -7.97 0.59
C ALA A 15 7.32 -7.25 -0.74
N LEU A 16 6.05 -6.98 -1.09
CA LEU A 16 5.70 -6.19 -2.27
C LEU A 16 6.26 -4.76 -2.17
N TRP A 17 6.06 -4.09 -1.03
CA TRP A 17 6.58 -2.74 -0.81
C TRP A 17 8.12 -2.70 -0.86
N ARG A 18 8.81 -3.68 -0.27
CA ARG A 18 10.29 -3.75 -0.34
C ARG A 18 10.81 -3.84 -1.78
N ARG A 19 10.10 -4.55 -2.66
CA ARG A 19 10.52 -4.76 -4.05
C ARG A 19 10.11 -3.62 -4.98
N LEU A 20 8.87 -3.15 -4.87
CA LEU A 20 8.25 -2.25 -5.85
C LEU A 20 7.68 -0.98 -5.20
N GLY A 21 8.08 -0.67 -3.97
CA GLY A 21 7.54 0.47 -3.21
C GLY A 21 7.82 1.83 -3.85
N ALA A 22 8.92 1.96 -4.59
CA ALA A 22 9.27 3.16 -5.33
C ALA A 22 8.32 3.44 -6.51
N GLU A 23 7.64 2.41 -7.02
CA GLU A 23 6.68 2.54 -8.12
C GLU A 23 5.27 2.88 -7.65
N ILE A 24 5.00 2.85 -6.33
CA ILE A 24 3.70 3.22 -5.78
C ILE A 24 3.52 4.74 -5.91
N ARG A 25 2.41 5.17 -6.51
CA ARG A 25 2.10 6.57 -6.79
C ARG A 25 0.70 6.94 -6.31
N THR A 26 0.49 8.21 -5.94
CA THR A 26 -0.85 8.76 -5.75
C THR A 26 -1.59 8.87 -7.07
N THR A 27 -2.89 8.61 -7.07
CA THR A 27 -3.73 8.79 -8.26
C THR A 27 -4.50 10.11 -8.20
N PRO A 28 -4.73 10.80 -9.33
CA PRO A 28 -5.48 12.07 -9.35
C PRO A 28 -6.89 11.98 -8.76
N ALA A 29 -7.58 10.87 -9.00
CA ALA A 29 -8.92 10.59 -8.45
C ALA A 29 -8.92 10.16 -6.96
N GLY A 30 -7.81 10.36 -6.25
CA GLY A 30 -7.61 9.89 -4.89
C GLY A 30 -7.23 8.41 -4.81
N GLY A 31 -6.48 8.04 -3.76
CA GLY A 31 -5.92 6.70 -3.58
C GLY A 31 -4.51 6.52 -4.15
N LEU A 32 -4.11 5.25 -4.28
CA LEU A 32 -2.78 4.83 -4.65
C LEU A 32 -2.82 3.83 -5.82
N SER A 33 -1.90 3.96 -6.75
CA SER A 33 -1.59 2.96 -7.77
C SER A 33 -0.49 2.06 -7.23
N VAL A 34 -0.81 0.78 -7.01
CA VAL A 34 0.13 -0.20 -6.44
C VAL A 34 0.44 -1.27 -7.49
N PRO A 35 1.72 -1.53 -7.82
CA PRO A 35 2.10 -2.49 -8.85
C PRO A 35 1.76 -3.93 -8.45
N SER A 36 1.47 -4.74 -9.45
CA SER A 36 1.27 -6.17 -9.34
C SER A 36 2.62 -6.90 -9.30
N CYS A 37 2.85 -7.73 -8.28
CA CYS A 37 4.06 -8.58 -8.26
C CYS A 37 3.99 -9.80 -9.19
N SER A 38 2.87 -10.03 -9.89
CA SER A 38 2.68 -11.23 -10.72
C SER A 38 2.41 -10.91 -12.19
N ARG A 39 2.29 -9.63 -12.55
CA ARG A 39 2.07 -9.19 -13.93
C ARG A 39 2.80 -7.86 -14.13
N PRO A 40 3.96 -7.85 -14.79
CA PRO A 40 4.66 -6.62 -15.13
C PRO A 40 3.74 -5.62 -15.83
N GLY A 41 3.91 -4.33 -15.54
CA GLY A 41 3.09 -3.25 -16.12
C GLY A 41 1.66 -3.14 -15.59
N ARG A 42 1.17 -4.10 -14.79
CA ARG A 42 -0.17 -4.02 -14.19
C ARG A 42 -0.10 -3.37 -12.80
N SER A 43 -0.96 -2.38 -12.57
CA SER A 43 -1.17 -1.80 -11.24
C SER A 43 -2.63 -1.89 -10.80
N TYR A 44 -2.85 -1.87 -9.49
CA TYR A 44 -4.18 -1.86 -8.89
C TYR A 44 -4.40 -0.55 -8.15
N ARG A 45 -5.58 0.05 -8.34
CA ARG A 45 -6.02 1.17 -7.51
C ARG A 45 -6.33 0.66 -6.10
N VAL A 46 -5.80 1.35 -5.11
CA VAL A 46 -5.96 1.08 -3.68
C VAL A 46 -6.47 2.35 -3.00
N SER A 47 -7.57 2.24 -2.27
CA SER A 47 -8.03 3.25 -1.32
C SER A 47 -7.67 2.81 0.08
N LEU A 48 -7.12 3.71 0.89
CA LEU A 48 -6.82 3.47 2.30
C LEU A 48 -7.94 3.96 3.24
N ALA A 49 -9.09 4.38 2.69
CA ALA A 49 -10.25 4.76 3.50
C ALA A 49 -10.90 3.52 4.16
N GLY A 50 -11.37 3.68 5.40
CA GLY A 50 -11.94 2.59 6.20
C GLY A 50 -10.97 1.42 6.35
N GLU A 51 -11.45 0.20 6.12
CA GLU A 51 -10.63 -1.03 6.18
C GLU A 51 -9.67 -1.21 4.99
N GLY A 52 -9.71 -0.30 4.01
CA GLY A 52 -8.90 -0.37 2.80
C GLY A 52 -9.53 -1.22 1.70
N ARG A 53 -9.48 -0.70 0.47
CA ARG A 53 -10.09 -1.31 -0.72
C ARG A 53 -9.07 -1.44 -1.85
N CYS A 54 -9.15 -2.52 -2.62
CA CYS A 54 -8.27 -2.74 -3.76
C CYS A 54 -9.02 -3.31 -4.97
N GLY A 55 -8.67 -2.88 -6.18
CA GLY A 55 -9.23 -3.41 -7.43
C GLY A 55 -8.74 -4.81 -7.84
N CYS A 56 -7.92 -5.48 -7.02
CA CYS A 56 -7.39 -6.80 -7.37
C CYS A 56 -8.42 -7.93 -7.14
N ALA A 57 -8.22 -9.07 -7.81
CA ALA A 57 -9.11 -10.23 -7.68
C ALA A 57 -9.22 -10.77 -6.25
N ASP A 58 -8.12 -10.75 -5.49
CA ASP A 58 -8.09 -11.24 -4.10
C ASP A 58 -9.02 -10.41 -3.18
N TRP A 59 -8.95 -9.08 -3.28
CA TRP A 59 -9.86 -8.20 -2.54
C TRP A 59 -11.29 -8.34 -3.05
N ARG A 60 -11.52 -8.38 -4.38
CA ARG A 60 -12.88 -8.53 -4.93
C ARG A 60 -13.57 -9.80 -4.43
N ARG A 61 -12.83 -10.91 -4.30
CA ARG A 61 -13.33 -12.19 -3.82
C ARG A 61 -13.58 -12.21 -2.31
N ARG A 62 -12.64 -11.66 -1.52
CA ARG A 62 -12.65 -11.84 -0.06
C ARG A 62 -13.22 -10.65 0.70
N LYS A 63 -13.24 -9.47 0.09
CA LYS A 63 -13.56 -8.18 0.71
C LYS A 63 -12.71 -7.85 1.94
N GLU A 64 -11.53 -8.44 2.03
CA GLU A 64 -10.56 -8.24 3.12
C GLU A 64 -9.27 -7.59 2.57
N PRO A 65 -8.48 -6.90 3.42
CA PRO A 65 -7.19 -6.34 3.04
C PRO A 65 -6.29 -7.36 2.34
N CYS A 66 -5.96 -7.08 1.09
CA CYS A 66 -5.04 -7.88 0.30
C CYS A 66 -3.61 -7.35 0.45
N LYS A 67 -2.63 -8.07 -0.09
CA LYS A 67 -1.21 -7.64 -0.06
C LYS A 67 -0.98 -6.20 -0.59
N HIS A 68 -1.77 -5.74 -1.55
CA HIS A 68 -1.63 -4.38 -2.10
C HIS A 68 -2.10 -3.31 -1.11
N VAL A 69 -3.14 -3.59 -0.31
CA VAL A 69 -3.58 -2.69 0.77
C VAL A 69 -2.46 -2.56 1.80
N TYR A 70 -1.86 -3.67 2.22
CA TYR A 70 -0.74 -3.63 3.17
C TYR A 70 0.50 -2.91 2.60
N ALA A 71 0.85 -3.13 1.34
CA ALA A 71 1.96 -2.39 0.71
C ALA A 71 1.69 -0.88 0.65
N ALA A 72 0.44 -0.49 0.32
CA ALA A 72 0.00 0.90 0.33
C ALA A 72 0.05 1.52 1.74
N LEU A 73 -0.32 0.78 2.79
CA LEU A 73 -0.23 1.24 4.18
C LEU A 73 1.23 1.53 4.58
N VAL A 74 2.16 0.63 4.24
CA VAL A 74 3.59 0.84 4.52
C VAL A 74 4.13 2.06 3.78
N TRP A 75 3.77 2.20 2.50
CA TRP A 75 4.15 3.36 1.69
C TRP A 75 3.63 4.67 2.30
N ALA A 76 2.35 4.71 2.67
CA ALA A 76 1.73 5.90 3.26
C ALA A 76 2.37 6.25 4.61
N ALA A 77 2.65 5.27 5.46
CA ALA A 77 3.32 5.49 6.73
C ALA A 77 4.73 6.09 6.54
N LYS A 78 5.53 5.51 5.64
CA LYS A 78 6.88 6.03 5.35
C LYS A 78 6.86 7.42 4.74
N ARG A 79 5.92 7.70 3.84
CA ARG A 79 5.76 9.05 3.27
C ARG A 79 5.39 10.07 4.35
N ARG A 80 4.48 9.74 5.28
CA ARG A 80 4.14 10.63 6.41
C ARG A 80 5.36 10.91 7.27
N VAL A 81 6.16 9.90 7.60
CA VAL A 81 7.39 10.08 8.40
C VAL A 81 8.38 10.99 7.66
N ALA A 82 8.63 10.73 6.37
CA ALA A 82 9.53 11.57 5.57
C ALA A 82 9.07 13.03 5.50
N LEU A 83 7.76 13.28 5.34
CA LEU A 83 7.21 14.63 5.33
C LEU A 83 7.39 15.34 6.67
N ARG A 84 7.18 14.65 7.80
CA ARG A 84 7.42 15.23 9.14
C ARG A 84 8.87 15.60 9.36
N ILE A 85 9.80 14.74 8.95
CA ILE A 85 11.25 15.01 9.06
C ILE A 85 11.60 16.25 8.24
N ALA A 86 11.17 16.30 6.97
CA ALA A 86 11.43 17.43 6.10
C ALA A 86 10.82 18.75 6.62
N GLU A 87 9.68 18.68 7.31
CA GLU A 87 9.08 19.84 7.97
C GLU A 87 9.90 20.30 9.19
N SER A 88 10.34 19.37 10.04
CA SER A 88 11.20 19.69 11.18
C SER A 88 12.53 20.31 10.76
N GLU A 89 13.13 19.83 9.68
CA GLU A 89 14.37 20.40 9.12
C GLU A 89 14.16 21.82 8.58
N ARG A 90 13.01 22.12 7.98
CA ARG A 90 12.68 23.48 7.49
C ARG A 90 12.46 24.49 8.60
N VAL A 91 11.94 24.06 9.75
CA VAL A 91 11.74 24.94 10.92
C VAL A 91 13.05 25.20 11.67
N ALA A 92 14.01 24.27 11.59
CA ALA A 92 15.32 24.38 12.24
C ALA A 92 16.35 25.17 11.41
N ALA A 93 16.03 25.52 10.15
CA ALA A 93 16.86 26.29 9.23
C ALA A 93 16.46 27.77 9.24
#